data_AF-A0AAU5H9S9-F1
#
_entry.id   AF-A0AAU5H9S9-F1
#
_cell.length_a   1.000
_cell.length_b   1.000
_cell.length_c   1.000
_cell.angle_alpha   90.00
_cell.angle_beta   90.00
_cell.angle_gamma   90.00
#
_symmetry.space_group_name_H-M   'P 1'
#
loop_
_entity.id
_entity.type
_entity.pdbx_description
1 polymer ?
#
loop_
_entity_poly.entity_id
_entity_poly.type
_entity_poly.pdbx_seq_one_letter_code
_entity_poly.pdbx_strand_id
1 'polypeptide(L)'
;MHDLHFRLAAEADAPVLVRLRDDAAHWMQHNGIAQWKPGEMAEDHFLRRMADGEVWLAEADGAPIGAWELWWDDKPAWGPQPPVAGYVHRLMIDRATAPPGAGRAMLAAAERRIAEAGRAYCRLDCVSTNARLREYYEGAGYAVVGEQPLKDGGLGSRYGVTLLEKRLAAG
;
A
#
# COMPACT_ATOMS: atom_id res chain seq x y z
N MET A 1 -3.56 13.24 -21.21
CA MET A 1 -3.38 12.16 -20.22
C MET A 1 -2.16 12.56 -19.43
N HIS A 2 -2.26 12.68 -18.09
CA HIS A 2 -1.06 12.89 -17.28
C HIS A 2 -0.34 11.55 -17.20
N ASP A 3 0.87 11.48 -17.73
CA ASP A 3 1.68 10.27 -17.63
C ASP A 3 2.15 10.14 -16.19
N LEU A 4 1.85 8.99 -15.57
CA LEU A 4 2.31 8.68 -14.23
C LEU A 4 3.72 8.11 -14.31
N HIS A 5 4.64 8.75 -13.60
CA HIS A 5 5.99 8.26 -13.41
C HIS A 5 6.10 7.55 -12.05
N PHE A 6 6.83 6.42 -12.02
CA PHE A 6 7.03 5.64 -10.82
C PHE A 6 8.52 5.45 -10.57
N ARG A 7 8.97 5.79 -9.36
CA ARG A 7 10.38 5.62 -8.95
C ARG A 7 10.49 5.16 -7.51
N LEU A 8 11.64 4.56 -7.17
CA LEU A 8 12.01 4.37 -5.78
C LEU A 8 12.15 5.75 -5.10
N ALA A 9 11.68 5.82 -3.87
CA ALA A 9 11.90 6.96 -3.00
C ALA A 9 13.35 6.96 -2.49
N ALA A 10 13.93 8.14 -2.39
CA ALA A 10 15.20 8.38 -1.73
C ALA A 10 14.95 8.89 -0.29
N GLU A 11 15.97 8.90 0.56
CA GLU A 11 15.85 9.39 1.95
C GLU A 11 15.28 10.81 2.02
N ALA A 12 15.64 11.67 1.06
CA ALA A 12 15.13 13.04 0.95
C ALA A 12 13.62 13.13 0.69
N ASP A 13 12.98 12.03 0.26
CA ASP A 13 11.53 11.95 0.06
C ASP A 13 10.77 11.60 1.36
N ALA A 14 11.44 11.27 2.47
CA ALA A 14 10.76 10.91 3.72
C ALA A 14 9.74 11.95 4.21
N PRO A 15 10.00 13.27 4.16
CA PRO A 15 9.00 14.28 4.50
C PRO A 15 7.76 14.25 3.59
N VAL A 16 7.93 13.93 2.30
CA VAL A 16 6.82 13.80 1.34
C VAL A 16 5.94 12.60 1.70
N LEU A 17 6.55 11.48 2.10
CA LEU A 17 5.84 10.27 2.50
C LEU A 17 5.02 10.48 3.79
N VAL A 18 5.60 11.19 4.77
CA VAL A 18 4.87 11.58 5.99
C VAL A 18 3.67 12.45 5.63
N ARG A 19 3.86 13.48 4.79
CA ARG A 19 2.76 14.33 4.33
C ARG A 19 1.64 13.52 3.66
N LEU A 20 1.99 12.69 2.67
CA LEU A 20 1.00 11.84 1.96
C LEU A 20 0.23 10.93 2.94
N ARG A 21 0.93 10.41 3.96
CA ARG A 21 0.35 9.53 4.97
C ARG A 21 -0.60 10.27 5.91
N ASP A 22 -0.26 11.49 6.29
CA ASP A 22 -1.09 12.35 7.15
C ASP A 22 -2.30 12.90 6.39
N ASP A 23 -2.13 13.33 5.15
CA ASP A 23 -3.24 13.78 4.29
C ASP A 23 -4.27 12.65 4.10
N ALA A 24 -3.80 11.42 3.86
CA ALA A 24 -4.67 10.26 3.78
C ALA A 24 -5.38 9.97 5.11
N ALA A 25 -4.71 10.12 6.25
CA ALA A 25 -5.30 9.92 7.57
C ALA A 25 -6.38 10.98 7.88
N HIS A 26 -6.10 12.25 7.58
CA HIS A 26 -7.07 13.34 7.72
C HIS A 26 -8.31 13.09 6.87
N TRP A 27 -8.13 12.66 5.62
CA TRP A 27 -9.25 12.31 4.75
C TRP A 27 -10.05 11.12 5.31
N MET A 28 -9.39 10.08 5.80
CA MET A 28 -10.06 8.93 6.42
C MET A 28 -10.91 9.38 7.61
N GLN A 29 -10.36 10.17 8.52
CA GLN A 29 -11.10 10.69 9.68
C GLN A 29 -12.30 11.56 9.27
N HIS A 30 -12.11 12.46 8.30
CA HIS A 30 -13.19 13.29 7.78
C HIS A 30 -14.35 12.47 7.19
N ASN A 31 -14.06 11.29 6.65
CA ASN A 31 -15.04 10.37 6.08
C ASN A 31 -15.49 9.26 7.05
N GLY A 32 -15.18 9.37 8.35
CA GLY A 32 -15.59 8.40 9.37
C GLY A 32 -14.88 7.04 9.28
N ILE A 33 -13.75 6.95 8.56
CA ILE A 33 -12.95 5.74 8.41
C ILE A 33 -11.89 5.71 9.52
N ALA A 34 -12.12 4.88 10.54
CA ALA A 34 -11.19 4.70 11.64
C ALA A 34 -10.10 3.67 11.30
N GLN A 35 -9.09 4.09 10.54
CA GLN A 35 -7.97 3.22 10.13
C GLN A 35 -6.59 3.83 10.43
N TRP A 36 -6.39 5.09 10.06
CA TRP A 36 -5.12 5.80 10.20
C TRP A 36 -5.27 7.07 11.04
N LYS A 37 -4.22 7.46 11.76
CA LYS A 37 -4.18 8.71 12.53
C LYS A 37 -3.12 9.66 11.98
N PRO A 38 -3.39 10.98 11.91
CA PRO A 38 -2.37 11.97 11.61
C PRO A 38 -1.25 11.96 12.67
N GLY A 39 0.00 12.15 12.25
CA GLY A 39 1.18 12.14 13.13
C GLY A 39 1.56 10.75 13.67
N GLU A 40 0.90 9.69 13.19
CA GLU A 40 1.12 8.31 13.62
C GLU A 40 2.43 7.73 13.07
N MET A 41 2.92 8.28 11.96
CA MET A 41 4.06 7.73 11.22
C MET A 41 5.06 8.83 10.89
N ALA A 42 6.24 8.73 11.48
CA ALA A 42 7.34 9.67 11.27
C ALA A 42 8.29 9.19 10.16
N GLU A 43 9.20 10.09 9.75
CA GLU A 43 10.22 9.83 8.73
C GLU A 43 11.02 8.55 9.00
N ASP A 44 11.37 8.29 10.27
CA ASP A 44 12.09 7.08 10.70
C ASP A 44 11.44 5.78 10.25
N HIS A 45 10.11 5.72 10.14
CA HIS A 45 9.42 4.55 9.61
C HIS A 45 9.78 4.34 8.14
N PHE A 46 9.65 5.39 7.33
CA PHE A 46 9.90 5.32 5.89
C PHE A 46 11.38 5.08 5.58
N LEU A 47 12.30 5.72 6.32
CA LEU A 47 13.73 5.46 6.20
C LEU A 47 14.08 3.99 6.46
N ARG A 48 13.52 3.39 7.51
CA ARG A 48 13.68 1.95 7.77
C ARG A 48 13.09 1.09 6.65
N ARG A 49 11.93 1.46 6.09
CA ARG A 49 11.32 0.73 4.98
C ARG A 49 12.10 0.85 3.68
N MET A 50 12.75 1.97 3.41
CA MET A 50 13.67 2.12 2.27
C MET A 50 14.93 1.28 2.45
N ALA A 51 15.41 1.10 3.68
CA ALA A 51 16.57 0.25 3.96
C ALA A 51 16.26 -1.26 3.88
N ASP A 52 15.09 -1.68 4.37
CA ASP A 52 14.71 -3.10 4.47
C ASP A 52 13.93 -3.64 3.25
N GLY A 53 13.44 -2.76 2.38
CA GLY A 53 12.50 -3.10 1.33
C GLY A 53 12.41 -2.01 0.27
N GLU A 54 11.20 -1.78 -0.24
CA GLU A 54 10.98 -0.77 -1.28
C GLU A 54 9.87 0.19 -0.90
N VAL A 55 10.16 1.48 -1.05
CA VAL A 55 9.16 2.54 -1.00
C VAL A 55 9.17 3.22 -2.36
N TRP A 56 8.00 3.32 -2.97
CA TRP A 56 7.83 3.86 -4.31
C TRP A 56 7.01 5.14 -4.25
N LEU A 57 7.37 6.10 -5.09
CA LEU A 57 6.63 7.32 -5.35
C LEU A 57 5.99 7.27 -6.73
N ALA A 58 4.76 7.78 -6.79
CA ALA A 58 4.07 8.11 -8.01
C ALA A 58 4.09 9.63 -8.21
N GLU A 59 4.46 10.06 -9.40
CA GLU A 59 4.55 11.47 -9.79
C GLU A 59 3.68 11.72 -11.02
N ALA A 60 3.01 12.88 -11.04
CA ALA A 60 2.35 13.42 -12.23
C ALA A 60 2.88 14.85 -12.43
N ASP A 61 3.33 15.16 -13.65
CA ASP A 61 3.92 16.47 -14.00
C ASP A 61 5.04 16.92 -13.05
N GLY A 62 5.84 15.96 -12.56
CA GLY A 62 6.95 16.20 -11.64
C GLY A 62 6.55 16.42 -10.17
N ALA A 63 5.27 16.32 -9.83
CA ALA A 63 4.77 16.44 -8.46
C ALA A 63 4.39 15.06 -7.87
N PRO A 64 4.75 14.76 -6.61
CA PRO A 64 4.31 13.54 -5.95
C PRO A 64 2.79 13.51 -5.75
N ILE A 65 2.12 12.49 -6.31
CA ILE A 65 0.67 12.28 -6.22
C ILE A 65 0.28 11.03 -5.43
N GLY A 66 1.26 10.23 -5.02
CA GLY A 66 1.03 9.04 -4.21
C GLY A 66 2.30 8.27 -3.92
N ALA A 67 2.17 7.26 -3.06
CA ALA A 67 3.24 6.34 -2.72
C ALA A 67 2.69 4.98 -2.32
N TRP A 68 3.55 3.97 -2.33
CA TRP A 68 3.27 2.68 -1.71
C TRP A 68 4.56 2.05 -1.18
N GLU A 69 4.39 1.12 -0.26
CA GLU A 69 5.47 0.23 0.17
C GLU A 69 5.28 -1.14 -0.47
N LEU A 70 6.39 -1.74 -0.88
CA LEU A 70 6.44 -3.09 -1.38
C LEU A 70 7.32 -3.93 -0.47
N TRP A 71 6.72 -4.92 0.16
CA TRP A 71 7.38 -5.84 1.09
C TRP A 71 7.52 -7.22 0.44
N TRP A 72 8.56 -7.95 0.84
CA TRP A 72 8.84 -9.31 0.35
C TRP A 72 8.50 -10.41 1.36
N ASP A 73 8.11 -10.02 2.58
CA ASP A 73 7.62 -10.88 3.66
C ASP A 73 6.66 -10.04 4.53
N ASP A 74 5.53 -10.61 4.97
CA ASP A 74 4.56 -9.97 5.88
C ASP A 74 4.04 -10.98 6.90
N LYS A 75 4.95 -11.51 7.72
CA LYS A 75 4.62 -12.43 8.83
C LYS A 75 3.54 -11.90 9.77
N PRO A 76 3.48 -10.60 10.14
CA PRO A 76 2.44 -10.10 11.03
C PRO A 76 1.01 -10.36 10.53
N ALA A 77 0.75 -10.25 9.22
CA ALA A 77 -0.59 -10.49 8.67
C ALA A 77 -0.77 -11.90 8.10
N TRP A 78 0.24 -12.42 7.41
CA TRP A 78 0.15 -13.67 6.63
C TRP A 78 0.83 -14.87 7.29
N GLY A 79 1.52 -14.67 8.41
CA GLY A 79 2.37 -15.69 9.02
C GLY A 79 3.56 -16.07 8.12
N PRO A 80 4.31 -17.13 8.46
CA PRO A 80 5.37 -17.66 7.59
C PRO A 80 4.80 -18.12 6.25
N GLN A 81 5.34 -17.58 5.16
CA GLN A 81 4.90 -17.88 3.80
C GLN A 81 6.09 -18.30 2.91
N PRO A 82 5.87 -19.18 1.93
CA PRO A 82 6.87 -19.40 0.90
C PRO A 82 7.10 -18.10 0.11
N PRO A 83 8.31 -17.87 -0.44
CA PRO A 83 8.66 -16.62 -1.11
C PRO A 83 8.10 -16.59 -2.54
N VAL A 84 6.78 -16.69 -2.66
CA VAL A 84 6.05 -16.72 -3.95
C VAL A 84 5.25 -15.43 -4.19
N ALA A 85 5.22 -14.53 -3.20
CA ALA A 85 4.44 -13.30 -3.24
C ALA A 85 5.29 -12.05 -2.94
N GLY A 86 4.80 -10.91 -3.41
CA GLY A 86 5.12 -9.59 -2.85
C GLY A 86 3.89 -8.98 -2.21
N TYR A 87 4.08 -8.05 -1.28
CA TYR A 87 3.04 -7.52 -0.41
C TYR A 87 2.95 -6.00 -0.55
N VAL A 88 1.80 -5.50 -1.01
CA VAL A 88 1.56 -4.06 -1.16
C VAL A 88 1.00 -3.51 0.14
N HIS A 89 1.72 -2.55 0.72
CA HIS A 89 1.28 -1.82 1.91
C HIS A 89 1.21 -0.33 1.66
N ARG A 90 0.38 0.35 2.48
CA ARG A 90 0.33 1.82 2.55
C ARG A 90 0.23 2.46 1.17
N LEU A 91 -0.73 1.99 0.37
CA LEU A 91 -1.09 2.62 -0.90
C LEU A 91 -1.76 3.97 -0.62
N MET A 92 -0.96 5.03 -0.67
CA MET A 92 -1.34 6.42 -0.36
C MET A 92 -1.52 7.19 -1.65
N ILE A 93 -2.64 7.91 -1.78
CA ILE A 93 -2.94 8.72 -2.96
C ILE A 93 -3.30 10.11 -2.44
N ASP A 94 -2.65 11.13 -2.99
CA ASP A 94 -3.08 12.52 -2.80
C ASP A 94 -4.40 12.71 -3.55
N ARG A 95 -5.50 12.74 -2.80
CA ARG A 95 -6.84 12.85 -3.37
C ARG A 95 -7.14 14.24 -3.93
N ALA A 96 -6.33 15.26 -3.62
CA ALA A 96 -6.53 16.60 -4.15
C ALA A 96 -5.92 16.77 -5.54
N THR A 97 -4.81 16.07 -5.82
CA THR A 97 -4.01 16.27 -7.04
C THR A 97 -3.97 15.06 -7.97
N ALA A 98 -4.17 13.83 -7.44
CA ALA A 98 -4.03 12.64 -8.26
C ALA A 98 -5.16 12.51 -9.30
N PRO A 99 -4.82 12.16 -10.56
CA PRO A 99 -5.82 11.96 -11.59
C PRO A 99 -6.71 10.75 -11.29
N PRO A 100 -7.96 10.71 -11.81
CA PRO A 100 -8.81 9.54 -11.73
C PRO A 100 -8.08 8.28 -12.21
N GLY A 101 -8.17 7.20 -11.43
CA GLY A 101 -7.51 5.93 -11.74
C GLY A 101 -6.06 5.82 -11.26
N ALA A 102 -5.44 6.87 -10.69
CA ALA A 102 -4.06 6.82 -10.20
C ALA A 102 -3.81 5.62 -9.25
N GLY A 103 -4.72 5.36 -8.32
CA GLY A 103 -4.59 4.20 -7.43
C GLY A 103 -4.53 2.86 -8.15
N ARG A 104 -5.30 2.68 -9.22
CA ARG A 104 -5.26 1.46 -10.04
C ARG A 104 -3.95 1.36 -10.80
N ALA A 105 -3.46 2.47 -11.33
CA ALA A 105 -2.18 2.51 -12.04
C ALA A 105 -1.00 2.20 -11.11
N MET A 106 -1.00 2.75 -9.89
CA MET A 106 -0.01 2.46 -8.85
C MET A 106 -0.06 0.99 -8.41
N LEU A 107 -1.26 0.44 -8.17
CA LEU A 107 -1.42 -0.97 -7.83
C LEU A 107 -0.90 -1.89 -8.95
N ALA A 108 -1.21 -1.56 -10.21
CA ALA A 108 -0.68 -2.29 -11.37
C ALA A 108 0.85 -2.15 -11.50
N ALA A 109 1.45 -1.02 -11.12
CA ALA A 109 2.89 -0.85 -11.09
C ALA A 109 3.55 -1.74 -10.04
N ALA A 110 2.96 -1.82 -8.85
CA ALA A 110 3.41 -2.74 -7.81
C ALA A 110 3.30 -4.21 -8.27
N GLU A 111 2.19 -4.59 -8.88
CA GLU A 111 1.98 -5.93 -9.46
C GLU A 111 3.06 -6.29 -10.50
N ARG A 112 3.40 -5.36 -11.40
CA ARG A 112 4.48 -5.58 -12.39
C ARG A 112 5.84 -5.76 -11.70
N ARG A 113 6.19 -4.88 -10.75
CA ARG A 113 7.44 -4.98 -9.99
C ARG A 113 7.58 -6.32 -9.25
N ILE A 114 6.48 -6.84 -8.71
CA ILE A 114 6.42 -8.16 -8.06
C ILE A 114 6.64 -9.29 -9.06
N ALA A 115 5.99 -9.24 -10.22
CA ALA A 115 6.18 -10.23 -11.29
C ALA A 115 7.62 -10.23 -11.83
N GLU A 116 8.22 -9.04 -12.03
CA GLU A 116 9.61 -8.87 -12.44
C GLU A 116 10.61 -9.44 -11.41
N ALA A 117 10.23 -9.49 -10.12
CA ALA A 117 10.99 -10.17 -9.08
C ALA A 117 10.83 -11.71 -9.08
N GLY A 118 10.09 -12.27 -10.05
CA GLY A 118 9.82 -13.71 -10.15
C GLY A 118 8.80 -14.23 -9.15
N ARG A 119 7.98 -13.36 -8.53
CA ARG A 119 6.90 -13.78 -7.62
C ARG A 119 5.61 -14.00 -8.41
N ALA A 120 4.89 -15.06 -8.08
CA ALA A 120 3.66 -15.45 -8.76
C ALA A 120 2.41 -14.71 -8.24
N TYR A 121 2.51 -14.07 -7.07
CA TYR A 121 1.36 -13.48 -6.39
C TYR A 121 1.63 -12.06 -5.90
N CYS A 122 0.62 -11.20 -6.03
CA CYS A 122 0.54 -9.97 -5.27
C CYS A 122 -0.44 -10.16 -4.12
N ARG A 123 -0.02 -9.80 -2.91
CA ARG A 123 -0.81 -9.91 -1.69
C ARG A 123 -0.97 -8.54 -1.04
N LEU A 124 -2.10 -8.36 -0.36
CA LEU A 124 -2.36 -7.18 0.45
C LEU A 124 -3.36 -7.52 1.54
N ASP A 125 -3.47 -6.63 2.52
CA ASP A 125 -4.50 -6.69 3.55
C ASP A 125 -5.26 -5.37 3.64
N CYS A 126 -6.55 -5.46 3.98
CA CYS A 126 -7.38 -4.30 4.27
C CYS A 126 -8.17 -4.51 5.55
N VAL A 127 -8.48 -3.43 6.27
CA VAL A 127 -9.33 -3.51 7.47
C VAL A 127 -10.67 -4.15 7.10
N SER A 128 -11.07 -5.19 7.83
CA SER A 128 -12.23 -6.02 7.49
C SER A 128 -13.57 -5.25 7.51
N THR A 129 -13.64 -4.16 8.27
CA THR A 129 -14.82 -3.28 8.33
C THR A 129 -14.94 -2.32 7.14
N ASN A 130 -13.93 -2.23 6.28
CA ASN A 130 -13.92 -1.31 5.13
C ASN A 130 -14.38 -2.03 3.85
N ALA A 131 -15.69 -2.29 3.75
CA ALA A 131 -16.30 -3.00 2.61
C ALA A 131 -15.96 -2.33 1.26
N ARG A 132 -15.93 -0.99 1.20
CA ARG A 132 -15.58 -0.26 -0.03
C ARG A 132 -14.14 -0.52 -0.48
N LEU A 133 -13.21 -0.63 0.46
CA LEU A 133 -11.81 -0.94 0.14
C LEU A 133 -11.65 -2.39 -0.31
N ARG A 134 -12.43 -3.31 0.28
CA ARG A 134 -12.51 -4.69 -0.20
C ARG A 134 -13.05 -4.77 -1.64
N GLU A 135 -14.19 -4.16 -1.91
CA GLU A 135 -14.79 -4.09 -3.26
C GLU A 135 -13.82 -3.46 -4.27
N TYR A 136 -13.07 -2.44 -3.84
CA TYR A 136 -12.00 -1.88 -4.64
C TYR A 136 -10.98 -2.96 -5.00
N TYR A 137 -10.42 -3.72 -4.06
CA TYR A 137 -9.45 -4.76 -4.42
C TYR A 137 -10.03 -5.93 -5.20
N GLU A 138 -11.25 -6.39 -4.88
CA GLU A 138 -11.96 -7.40 -5.66
C GLU A 138 -12.16 -6.97 -7.12
N GLY A 139 -12.54 -5.71 -7.34
CA GLY A 139 -12.62 -5.11 -8.68
C GLY A 139 -11.28 -4.93 -9.41
N ALA A 140 -10.14 -5.11 -8.73
CA ALA A 140 -8.81 -5.22 -9.35
C ALA A 140 -8.37 -6.67 -9.66
N GLY A 141 -9.23 -7.65 -9.37
CA GLY A 141 -8.96 -9.06 -9.57
C GLY A 141 -8.29 -9.76 -8.39
N TYR A 142 -8.34 -9.16 -7.20
CA TYR A 142 -7.92 -9.85 -5.98
C TYR A 142 -9.05 -10.75 -5.45
N ALA A 143 -8.69 -11.92 -4.95
CA ALA A 143 -9.60 -12.81 -4.23
C ALA A 143 -9.34 -12.72 -2.73
N VAL A 144 -10.41 -12.79 -1.93
CA VAL A 144 -10.30 -12.98 -0.49
C VAL A 144 -9.84 -14.41 -0.20
N VAL A 145 -8.75 -14.54 0.53
CA VAL A 145 -8.14 -15.86 0.86
C VAL A 145 -8.07 -16.12 2.36
N GLY A 146 -8.44 -15.15 3.19
CA GLY A 146 -8.53 -15.33 4.63
C GLY A 146 -8.87 -14.05 5.38
N GLU A 147 -8.92 -14.18 6.70
CA GLU A 147 -9.04 -13.06 7.63
C GLU A 147 -8.05 -13.26 8.77
N GLN A 148 -7.42 -12.18 9.21
CA GLN A 148 -6.56 -12.15 10.38
C GLN A 148 -7.22 -11.25 11.44
N PRO A 149 -7.88 -11.83 12.47
CA PRO A 149 -8.71 -11.06 13.40
C PRO A 149 -7.91 -10.19 14.39
N LEU A 150 -6.60 -10.43 14.51
CA LEU A 150 -5.73 -9.80 15.52
C LEU A 150 -4.40 -9.36 14.91
N LYS A 151 -4.41 -8.59 13.81
CA LYS A 151 -3.17 -7.99 13.31
C LYS A 151 -2.70 -6.93 14.30
N ASP A 152 -1.48 -7.07 14.79
CA ASP A 152 -0.81 -5.99 15.52
C ASP A 152 -0.29 -4.99 14.49
N GLY A 153 -0.90 -3.82 14.44
CA GLY A 153 -0.47 -2.71 13.57
C GLY A 153 0.82 -2.02 14.03
N GLY A 154 1.48 -2.52 15.09
CA GLY A 154 2.69 -1.95 15.68
C GLY A 154 2.43 -0.74 16.60
N LEU A 155 1.17 -0.43 16.88
CA LEU A 155 0.73 0.81 17.54
C LEU A 155 -0.33 0.58 18.63
N GLY A 156 -0.46 -0.66 19.12
CA GLY A 156 -1.32 -1.00 20.27
C GLY A 156 -2.82 -1.18 19.98
N SER A 157 -3.25 -1.02 18.72
CA SER A 157 -4.63 -1.36 18.30
C SER A 157 -4.63 -2.68 17.52
N ARG A 158 -5.47 -3.63 17.96
CA ARG A 158 -5.74 -4.88 17.24
C ARG A 158 -7.00 -4.70 16.41
N TYR A 159 -6.89 -4.91 15.12
CA TYR A 159 -8.03 -4.87 14.21
C TYR A 159 -7.99 -6.07 13.27
N GLY A 160 -9.19 -6.50 12.88
CA GLY A 160 -9.33 -7.54 11.87
C GLY A 160 -8.93 -7.02 10.50
N VAL A 161 -8.17 -7.81 9.76
CA VAL A 161 -7.89 -7.55 8.35
C VAL A 161 -8.36 -8.71 7.48
N THR A 162 -8.87 -8.38 6.30
CA THR A 162 -9.12 -9.35 5.24
C THR A 162 -7.83 -9.49 4.43
N LEU A 163 -7.42 -10.73 4.17
CA LEU A 163 -6.25 -11.06 3.37
C LEU A 163 -6.69 -11.28 1.93
N LEU A 164 -6.06 -10.57 1.00
CA LEU A 164 -6.38 -10.63 -0.42
C LEU A 164 -5.16 -10.98 -1.25
N GLU A 165 -5.37 -11.81 -2.27
CA GLU A 165 -4.33 -12.28 -3.18
C GLU A 165 -4.78 -12.19 -4.63
N LYS A 166 -3.85 -11.82 -5.52
CA LYS A 166 -4.01 -11.88 -6.97
C LYS A 166 -2.86 -12.67 -7.58
N ARG A 167 -3.19 -13.64 -8.42
CA ARG A 167 -2.19 -14.32 -9.26
C ARG A 167 -1.74 -13.38 -10.37
N LEU A 168 -0.44 -13.23 -10.50
CA LEU A 168 0.19 -12.43 -11.54
C LEU A 168 0.37 -13.27 -12.80
N ALA A 169 0.22 -12.64 -13.97
CA ALA A 169 0.60 -13.27 -15.21
C ALA A 169 2.13 -13.47 -15.21
N ALA A 170 2.60 -14.59 -15.76
CA ALA A 170 4.02 -14.71 -16.07
C ALA A 170 4.37 -13.61 -17.09
N GLY A 171 5.33 -12.75 -16.73
CA GLY A 171 5.88 -11.75 -17.63
C GLY A 171 6.67 -12.36 -18.78
#